data_AF-A0A6G7Y0W9-F1
#
_entry.id   AF-A0A6G7Y0W9-F1
#
_cell.length_a   1.000
_cell.length_b   1.000
_cell.length_c   1.000
_cell.angle_alpha   90.00
_cell.angle_beta   90.00
_cell.angle_gamma   90.00
#
_symmetry.space_group_name_H-M   'P 1'
#
loop_
_entity.id
_entity.type
_entity.pdbx_description
1 polymer ?
#
loop_
_entity_poly.entity_id
_entity_poly.type
_entity_poly.pdbx_seq_one_letter_code
_entity_poly.pdbx_strand_id
1 'polypeptide(L)' 'MFGRKRKKKLLTEDEITEKFKDVEFEKNDALAISLAALITFLPVVLLISAVLIAIVWIIF' A
#
# COMPACT_ATOMS: atom_id res chain seq x y z
N MET A 1 -1.71 -25.36 29.90
CA MET A 1 -1.90 -23.89 29.97
C MET A 1 -2.28 -23.38 28.59
N PHE A 2 -3.57 -23.20 28.30
CA PHE A 2 -4.03 -22.67 27.01
C PHE A 2 -3.82 -21.15 26.98
N GLY A 3 -2.90 -20.69 26.13
CA GLY A 3 -2.60 -19.27 25.94
C GLY A 3 -3.79 -18.54 25.33
N ARG A 4 -4.39 -17.63 26.10
CA ARG A 4 -5.43 -16.70 25.62
C ARG A 4 -4.80 -15.77 24.57
N LYS A 5 -5.10 -15.99 23.28
CA LYS A 5 -4.82 -15.01 22.21
C LYS A 5 -5.63 -13.75 22.51
N ARG A 6 -4.97 -12.66 22.94
CA ARG A 6 -5.62 -11.35 23.09
C ARG A 6 -6.08 -10.91 21.69
N LYS A 7 -7.40 -10.85 21.47
CA LYS A 7 -7.96 -10.19 20.29
C LYS A 7 -7.61 -8.70 20.41
N LYS A 8 -6.70 -8.20 19.57
CA LYS A 8 -6.49 -6.76 19.42
C LYS A 8 -7.82 -6.18 18.95
N LYS A 9 -8.44 -5.34 19.76
CA LYS A 9 -9.63 -4.58 19.41
C LYS A 9 -9.24 -3.65 18.25
N LEU A 10 -10.01 -3.65 17.16
CA LEU A 10 -9.86 -2.64 16.12
C LEU A 10 -10.24 -1.28 16.73
N LEU A 11 -9.42 -0.27 16.47
CA LEU A 11 -9.66 1.10 16.97
C LEU A 11 -10.90 1.67 16.29
N THR A 12 -11.71 2.40 17.05
CA THR A 12 -12.85 3.16 16.52
C THR A 12 -12.37 4.41 15.77
N GLU A 13 -13.17 4.93 14.85
CA GLU A 13 -12.81 6.12 14.03
C GLU A 13 -12.36 7.30 14.89
N ASP A 14 -13.05 7.56 16.00
CA ASP A 14 -12.69 8.62 16.95
C ASP A 14 -11.30 8.43 17.57
N GLU A 15 -10.93 7.19 17.91
CA GLU A 15 -9.62 6.86 18.49
C GLU A 15 -8.48 7.00 17.45
N ILE A 16 -8.81 6.84 16.16
CA ILE A 16 -7.87 7.05 15.06
C ILE A 16 -7.67 8.55 14.89
N THR A 17 -8.74 9.33 14.76
CA THR A 17 -8.64 10.78 14.58
C THR A 17 -7.92 11.46 15.73
N GLU A 18 -8.12 11.02 16.98
CA GLU A 18 -7.42 11.56 18.14
C GLU A 18 -5.92 11.19 18.16
N LYS A 19 -5.55 9.96 17.74
CA LYS A 19 -4.14 9.54 17.67
C LYS A 19 -3.34 10.15 16.53
N PHE A 20 -4.00 10.46 15.42
CA PHE A 20 -3.36 11.04 14.24
C PHE A 20 -3.53 12.56 14.16
N LYS A 21 -4.18 13.17 15.16
CA LYS A 21 -4.41 14.62 15.23
C LYS A 21 -3.12 15.43 15.33
N ASP A 22 -2.10 14.87 15.98
CA ASP A 22 -0.79 15.51 16.16
C ASP A 22 0.18 15.23 15.00
N VAL A 23 -0.26 14.48 13.98
CA VAL A 23 0.57 14.14 12.82
C VAL A 23 0.17 15.09 11.68
N GLU A 24 0.79 16.28 11.66
CA GLU A 24 0.64 17.20 10.53
C GLU A 24 1.22 16.55 9.27
N PHE A 25 0.40 16.37 8.24
CA PHE A 25 0.86 15.85 6.96
C PHE A 25 1.82 16.85 6.31
N GLU A 26 3.11 16.56 6.35
CA GLU A 26 4.11 17.39 5.69
C GLU A 26 4.03 17.21 4.16
N LYS A 27 4.37 18.26 3.41
CA LYS A 27 4.36 18.23 1.94
C LYS A 27 5.27 17.13 1.36
N ASN A 28 6.31 16.75 2.10
CA ASN A 28 7.22 15.67 1.71
C ASN A 28 6.60 14.27 1.91
N ASP A 29 5.66 14.09 2.84
CA ASP A 29 4.99 12.80 3.04
C ASP A 29 4.13 12.43 1.83
N ALA A 30 3.50 13.42 1.19
CA ALA A 30 2.75 13.19 -0.04
C ALA A 30 3.66 12.67 -1.16
N LEU A 31 4.88 13.22 -1.28
CA LEU A 31 5.88 12.74 -2.25
C LEU A 31 6.37 11.33 -1.88
N ALA A 32 6.62 11.07 -0.60
CA ALA A 32 7.06 9.77 -0.12
C ALA A 32 6.01 8.67 -0.38
N ILE A 33 4.74 8.94 -0.09
CA ILE A 33 3.63 8.01 -0.35
C ILE A 33 3.46 7.77 -1.85
N SER A 34 3.57 8.82 -2.66
CA SER A 34 3.48 8.71 -4.13
C SER A 34 4.63 7.87 -4.69
N LEU A 35 5.85 8.08 -4.21
CA LEU A 35 7.02 7.30 -4.60
C LEU A 35 6.90 5.84 -4.13
N ALA A 36 6.41 5.60 -2.92
CA ALA A 36 6.16 4.26 -2.40
C ALA A 36 5.12 3.51 -3.24
N ALA A 37 4.06 4.18 -3.66
CA ALA A 37 3.07 3.63 -4.58
C ALA A 37 3.71 3.27 -5.92
N LEU A 38 4.49 4.17 -6.52
CA LEU A 38 5.19 3.91 -7.78
C LEU A 38 6.13 2.71 -7.68
N ILE A 39 6.97 2.65 -6.65
CA ILE A 39 7.91 1.53 -6.45
C ILE A 39 7.17 0.19 -6.30
N THR A 40 5.98 0.21 -5.68
CA THR A 40 5.18 -1.00 -5.45
C THR A 40 4.46 -1.46 -6.72
N PHE A 41 3.83 -0.54 -7.46
CA PHE A 41 2.97 -0.89 -8.60
C PHE A 41 3.73 -0.98 -9.93
N LEU A 42 4.75 -0.14 -10.15
CA LEU A 42 5.46 -0.06 -11.42
C LEU A 42 6.07 -1.40 -11.87
N PRO A 43 6.70 -2.22 -11.00
CA PRO A 43 7.26 -3.51 -11.42
C PRO A 43 6.18 -4.48 -11.91
N VAL A 44 5.03 -4.51 -11.25
CA VAL A 44 3.90 -5.39 -11.60
C VAL A 44 3.29 -4.95 -12.93
N VAL A 45 3.08 -3.64 -13.10
CA VAL A 45 2.54 -3.08 -14.35
C VAL A 45 3.49 -3.38 -15.52
N LEU A 46 4.80 -3.21 -15.33
CA LEU A 46 5.79 -3.52 -16.35
C LEU A 46 5.81 -5.01 -16.70
N LEU A 47 5.72 -5.89 -15.70
CA LEU A 47 5.69 -7.34 -15.92
C LEU A 47 4.44 -7.75 -16.73
N ILE A 48 3.26 -7.24 -16.36
CA ILE A 48 2.02 -7.51 -17.10
C ILE A 48 2.13 -6.98 -18.53
N SER A 49 2.64 -5.76 -18.70
CA SER A 49 2.84 -5.15 -20.01
C SER A 49 3.79 -5.98 -20.89
N ALA A 50 4.91 -6.44 -20.32
CA ALA A 50 5.87 -7.28 -21.01
C ALA A 50 5.25 -8.62 -21.45
N VAL A 51 4.43 -9.25 -20.59
CA VAL A 51 3.70 -10.47 -20.94
C VAL A 51 2.73 -10.24 -22.10
N LEU A 52 1.96 -9.15 -22.06
CA LEU A 52 1.03 -8.82 -23.14
C LEU A 52 1.75 -8.57 -24.47
N ILE A 53 2.86 -7.82 -24.44
CA ILE A 53 3.71 -7.59 -25.62
C ILE A 53 4.26 -8.91 -26.15
N ALA A 54 4.76 -9.78 -25.28
CA ALA A 54 5.28 -11.09 -25.68
C ALA A 54 4.20 -11.98 -26.32
N ILE A 55 2.96 -11.94 -25.80
CA ILE A 55 1.83 -12.66 -26.39
C ILE A 55 1.53 -12.12 -27.79
N VAL A 56 1.45 -10.80 -27.95
CA VAL A 56 1.21 -10.18 -29.26
C VAL A 56 2.32 -10.57 -30.25
N TRP A 57 3.58 -10.56 -29.80
CA TRP A 57 4.74 -10.95 -30.60
C TRP A 57 4.71 -12.43 -31.05
N ILE A 58 4.18 -13.33 -30.23
CA ILE A 58 4.08 -14.75 -30.61
C ILE A 58 2.96 -14.96 -31.64
N ILE A 59 1.92 -14.13 -31.61
CA ILE A 59 0.73 -14.27 -32.47
C ILE A 59 0.91 -13.61 -33.84
N PHE A 60 1.66 -12.51 -33.93
CA PHE A 60 1.91 -11.72 -35.15
C PHE A 60 3.35 -11.87 -35.64
#